data_AF-A0A1G5FH18-F1
#
_entry.id   AF-A0A1G5FH18-F1
#
_cell.length_a   1.000
_cell.length_b   1.000
_cell.length_c   1.000
_cell.angle_alpha   90.00
_cell.angle_beta   90.00
_cell.angle_gamma   90.00
#
_symmetry.space_group_name_H-M   'P 1'
#
loop_
_entity.id
_entity.type
_entity.pdbx_description
1 polymer ?
#
loop_
_entity_poly.entity_id
_entity_poly.type
_entity_poly.pdbx_seq_one_letter_code
_entity_poly.pdbx_strand_id
1 'polypeptide(L)'
;MNNNTEYIKEEIEKCEDIEELKETVFPLIRTQQDEWKRKINAVISDGEFTKSRFAGLCGVSRVTVDNWCKGSIPKNRETFIKIGMAAGYSLDEINQLLLRYGRYPALYSKSLEDCICIYVIEHGYGEEAIEVYLDILSRIRERFIRSETTDPVTDITTVKFDAGLSEVNDENELERFIEDNISMFSNAYHRFYAYVKMFIEANYMEPAYADTVFEMAEIQGWSSSLRQCVSAIRQGKWYPTRNKIISLGLHLSMDHEQIDEMLSLAHMEPLCAKNIFESVIMFILDDASLNDILNSESEDYDPDELCEYARKILSSLDFPEIDDFISELPDPEDYASEYPEVGDDL
;
A
#
# COMPACT_ATOMS: atom_id res chain seq x y z
N MET A 1 17.41 1.68 -17.98
CA MET A 1 18.22 0.69 -17.22
C MET A 1 17.37 0.21 -16.06
N ASN A 2 16.60 -0.86 -16.29
CA ASN A 2 15.73 -1.51 -15.30
C ASN A 2 16.44 -2.61 -14.49
N ASN A 3 17.69 -2.94 -14.85
CA ASN A 3 18.45 -4.09 -14.34
C ASN A 3 18.69 -4.13 -12.83
N ASN A 4 18.41 -3.05 -12.08
CA ASN A 4 18.61 -3.05 -10.62
C ASN A 4 17.36 -3.48 -9.83
N THR A 5 16.16 -3.56 -10.42
CA THR A 5 15.00 -4.11 -9.68
C THR A 5 14.97 -5.63 -9.80
N GLU A 6 15.06 -6.15 -11.03
CA GLU A 6 15.11 -7.60 -11.30
C GLU A 6 16.28 -8.25 -10.58
N TYR A 7 17.47 -7.62 -10.59
CA TYR A 7 18.61 -8.12 -9.83
C TYR A 7 18.33 -8.22 -8.32
N ILE A 8 17.70 -7.21 -7.70
CA ILE A 8 17.39 -7.29 -6.26
C ILE A 8 16.33 -8.37 -6.01
N LYS A 9 15.33 -8.55 -6.89
CA LYS A 9 14.37 -9.66 -6.79
C LYS A 9 15.09 -11.02 -6.81
N GLU A 10 15.99 -11.22 -7.78
CA GLU A 10 16.78 -12.45 -7.89
C GLU A 10 17.67 -12.70 -6.65
N GLU A 11 18.18 -11.65 -5.98
CA GLU A 11 18.95 -11.82 -4.75
C GLU A 11 18.06 -12.14 -3.54
N ILE A 12 16.83 -11.60 -3.48
CA ILE A 12 15.84 -11.95 -2.44
C ILE A 12 15.49 -13.45 -2.53
N GLU A 13 15.16 -13.94 -3.73
CA GLU A 13 14.80 -15.35 -3.99
C GLU A 13 15.89 -16.36 -3.60
N LYS A 14 17.16 -15.92 -3.47
CA LYS A 14 18.30 -16.77 -3.11
C LYS A 14 18.61 -16.81 -1.62
N CYS A 15 18.00 -15.94 -0.82
CA CYS A 15 18.26 -15.89 0.61
C CYS A 15 17.61 -17.08 1.30
N GLU A 16 18.39 -17.87 2.04
CA GLU A 16 17.89 -19.02 2.82
C GLU A 16 17.34 -18.60 4.19
N ASP A 17 17.73 -17.43 4.69
CA ASP A 17 17.23 -16.88 5.94
C ASP A 17 17.22 -15.33 5.96
N ILE A 18 16.63 -14.78 7.03
CA ILE A 18 16.51 -13.33 7.21
C ILE A 18 17.86 -12.63 7.43
N GLU A 19 18.88 -13.33 7.92
CA GLU A 19 20.22 -12.78 8.06
C GLU A 19 20.91 -12.69 6.71
N GLU A 20 20.74 -13.66 5.81
CA GLU A 20 21.22 -13.57 4.43
C GLU A 20 20.54 -12.41 3.68
N LEU A 21 19.24 -12.18 3.86
CA LEU A 21 18.55 -11.00 3.31
C LEU A 21 19.17 -9.70 3.81
N LYS A 22 19.47 -9.61 5.12
CA LYS A 22 20.13 -8.44 5.73
C LYS A 22 21.53 -8.21 5.17
N GLU A 23 22.30 -9.27 4.93
CA GLU A 23 23.68 -9.18 4.49
C GLU A 23 23.82 -8.90 2.98
N THR A 24 22.87 -9.38 2.16
CA THR A 24 22.96 -9.33 0.70
C THR A 24 22.12 -8.21 0.09
N VAL A 25 20.84 -8.09 0.49
CA VAL A 25 19.87 -7.18 -0.14
C VAL A 25 19.91 -5.79 0.48
N PHE A 26 19.98 -5.67 1.81
CA PHE A 26 19.93 -4.36 2.47
C PHE A 26 21.09 -3.42 2.09
N PRO A 27 22.33 -3.88 1.83
CA PRO A 27 23.38 -3.01 1.31
C PRO A 27 23.06 -2.41 -0.07
N LEU A 28 22.35 -3.14 -0.93
CA LEU A 28 21.90 -2.64 -2.24
C LEU A 28 20.90 -1.50 -2.06
N ILE A 29 19.99 -1.63 -1.10
CA ILE A 29 19.02 -0.60 -0.72
C ILE A 29 19.71 0.61 -0.05
N ARG A 30 20.80 0.40 0.71
CA ARG A 30 21.55 1.49 1.36
C ARG A 30 22.08 2.52 0.36
N THR A 31 22.43 2.09 -0.87
CA THR A 31 22.83 3.01 -1.95
C THR A 31 21.68 3.96 -2.34
N GLN A 32 20.43 3.49 -2.29
CA GLN A 32 19.25 4.31 -2.51
C GLN A 32 18.97 5.26 -1.34
N GLN A 33 19.17 4.81 -0.10
CA GLN A 33 19.05 5.67 1.08
C GLN A 33 19.99 6.89 0.99
N ASP A 34 21.21 6.69 0.46
CA ASP A 34 22.15 7.79 0.24
C ASP A 34 21.73 8.74 -0.90
N GLU A 35 21.14 8.22 -1.97
CA GLU A 35 20.56 9.06 -3.04
C GLU A 35 19.38 9.87 -2.52
N TRP A 36 18.48 9.22 -1.76
CA TRP A 36 17.34 9.87 -1.12
C TRP A 36 17.79 10.94 -0.15
N LYS A 37 18.74 10.62 0.73
CA LYS A 37 19.33 11.56 1.69
C LYS A 37 19.83 12.81 0.98
N ARG A 38 20.56 12.68 -0.13
CA ARG A 38 21.01 13.82 -0.93
C ARG A 38 19.83 14.62 -1.48
N LYS A 39 18.83 13.95 -2.05
CA LYS A 39 17.64 14.61 -2.63
C LYS A 39 16.82 15.36 -1.60
N ILE A 40 16.47 14.76 -0.47
CA ILE A 40 15.61 15.40 0.53
C ILE A 40 16.32 16.55 1.25
N ASN A 41 17.64 16.45 1.47
CA ASN A 41 18.40 17.59 1.99
C ASN A 41 18.44 18.74 0.97
N ALA A 42 18.54 18.44 -0.34
CA ALA A 42 18.44 19.45 -1.39
C ALA A 42 17.05 20.11 -1.44
N VAL A 43 15.97 19.33 -1.32
CA VAL A 43 14.60 19.87 -1.23
C VAL A 43 14.47 20.89 -0.09
N ILE A 44 15.00 20.55 1.08
CA ILE A 44 14.94 21.43 2.26
C ILE A 44 15.81 22.67 2.09
N SER A 45 17.01 22.54 1.54
CA SER A 45 17.91 23.68 1.34
C SER A 45 17.42 24.63 0.25
N ASP A 46 17.01 24.08 -0.90
CA ASP A 46 16.66 24.84 -2.09
C ASP A 46 15.31 25.54 -1.92
N GLY A 47 14.38 24.92 -1.18
CA GLY A 47 13.11 25.53 -0.78
C GLY A 47 13.21 26.43 0.46
N GLU A 48 14.41 26.66 1.00
CA GLU A 48 14.67 27.46 2.21
C GLU A 48 13.78 27.06 3.41
N PHE A 49 13.48 25.76 3.52
CA PHE A 49 12.62 25.25 4.57
C PHE A 49 13.38 25.00 5.87
N THR A 50 12.75 25.30 7.00
CA THR A 50 13.13 24.63 8.24
C THR A 50 12.51 23.22 8.26
N LYS A 51 13.17 22.25 8.91
CA LYS A 51 12.61 20.89 9.08
C LYS A 51 11.21 20.92 9.70
N SER A 52 10.95 21.84 10.63
CA SER A 52 9.64 21.98 11.27
C SER A 52 8.58 22.51 10.30
N ARG A 53 8.91 23.51 9.48
CA ARG A 53 7.99 24.03 8.46
C ARG A 53 7.68 22.97 7.41
N PHE A 54 8.71 22.29 6.90
CA PHE A 54 8.53 21.23 5.91
C PHE A 54 7.70 20.07 6.44
N ALA A 55 7.92 19.68 7.71
CA ALA A 55 7.10 18.67 8.39
C ALA A 55 5.63 19.09 8.49
N GLY A 56 5.37 20.36 8.84
CA GLY A 56 4.04 20.94 8.87
C GLY A 56 3.34 20.86 7.51
N LEU A 57 4.01 21.29 6.44
CA LEU A 57 3.48 21.20 5.07
C LEU A 57 3.16 19.76 4.68
N CYS A 58 4.07 18.81 4.94
CA CYS A 58 3.86 17.41 4.61
C CYS A 58 2.84 16.68 5.51
N GLY A 59 2.35 17.32 6.58
CA GLY A 59 1.46 16.68 7.56
C GLY A 59 2.13 15.55 8.36
N VAL A 60 3.44 15.67 8.64
CA VAL A 60 4.21 14.66 9.39
C VAL A 60 4.92 15.29 10.59
N SER A 61 5.51 14.45 11.45
CA SER A 61 6.31 14.96 12.56
C SER A 61 7.65 15.53 12.09
N ARG A 62 8.20 16.50 12.82
CA ARG A 62 9.59 16.98 12.61
C ARG A 62 10.61 15.85 12.68
N VAL A 63 10.38 14.85 13.53
CA VAL A 63 11.26 13.69 13.70
C VAL A 63 11.29 12.85 12.42
N THR A 64 10.14 12.66 11.78
CA THR A 64 10.02 11.98 10.49
C THR A 64 10.89 12.66 9.43
N VAL A 65 10.81 13.99 9.30
CA VAL A 65 11.66 14.76 8.38
C VAL A 65 13.14 14.66 8.75
N ASP A 66 13.48 14.68 10.04
CA ASP A 66 14.85 14.51 10.50
C ASP A 66 15.43 13.15 10.12
N ASN A 67 14.64 12.08 10.23
CA ASN A 67 15.00 10.73 9.80
C ASN A 67 15.18 10.65 8.29
N TRP A 68 14.32 11.32 7.50
CA TRP A 68 14.52 11.41 6.05
C TRP A 68 15.84 12.08 5.70
N CYS A 69 16.18 13.18 6.37
CA CYS A 69 17.46 13.87 6.19
C CYS A 69 18.67 13.01 6.57
N LYS A 70 18.47 11.93 7.32
CA LYS A 70 19.51 10.96 7.70
C LYS A 70 19.57 9.76 6.76
N GLY A 71 18.55 9.55 5.92
CA GLY A 71 18.51 8.51 4.89
C GLY A 71 17.30 7.57 4.97
N SER A 72 16.43 7.70 5.97
CA SER A 72 15.16 6.93 6.00
C SER A 72 14.30 7.32 4.80
N ILE A 73 13.84 6.34 4.05
CA ILE A 73 13.05 6.56 2.84
C ILE A 73 11.57 6.62 3.26
N PRO A 74 10.75 7.54 2.71
CA PRO A 74 9.32 7.55 2.95
C PRO A 74 8.68 6.18 2.68
N LYS A 75 7.85 5.71 3.62
CA LYS A 75 7.32 4.35 3.63
C LYS A 75 6.34 4.05 2.50
N ASN A 76 5.64 5.08 2.01
CA ASN A 76 4.57 4.93 1.03
C ASN A 76 4.65 6.00 -0.06
N ARG A 77 4.03 5.67 -1.18
CA ARG A 77 3.91 6.52 -2.38
C ARG A 77 3.33 7.90 -2.06
N GLU A 78 2.27 7.91 -1.24
CA GLU A 78 1.56 9.14 -0.85
C GLU A 78 2.48 10.17 -0.19
N THR A 79 3.43 9.70 0.61
CA THR A 79 4.39 10.60 1.27
C THR A 79 5.33 11.26 0.26
N PHE A 80 5.75 10.56 -0.81
CA PHE A 80 6.53 11.18 -1.88
C PHE A 80 5.73 12.24 -2.63
N ILE A 81 4.44 11.99 -2.88
CA ILE A 81 3.53 12.96 -3.49
C ILE A 81 3.46 14.22 -2.63
N LYS A 82 3.19 14.06 -1.32
CA LYS A 82 3.16 15.19 -0.38
C LYS A 82 4.49 15.94 -0.31
N ILE A 83 5.62 15.24 -0.32
CA ILE A 83 6.95 15.88 -0.38
C ILE A 83 7.08 16.73 -1.65
N GLY A 84 6.64 16.21 -2.79
CA GLY A 84 6.64 16.91 -4.06
C GLY A 84 5.73 18.15 -4.05
N MET A 85 4.48 18.01 -3.58
CA MET A 85 3.55 19.12 -3.42
C MET A 85 4.08 20.20 -2.48
N ALA A 86 4.59 19.81 -1.30
CA ALA A 86 5.17 20.74 -0.33
C ALA A 86 6.42 21.47 -0.88
N ALA A 87 7.16 20.81 -1.78
CA ALA A 87 8.30 21.40 -2.47
C ALA A 87 7.92 22.25 -3.70
N GLY A 88 6.63 22.32 -4.06
CA GLY A 88 6.14 23.05 -5.23
C GLY A 88 6.56 22.42 -6.56
N TYR A 89 6.74 21.09 -6.60
CA TYR A 89 7.16 20.38 -7.79
C TYR A 89 6.04 20.29 -8.84
N SER A 90 6.43 20.39 -10.11
CA SER A 90 5.58 20.07 -11.24
C SER A 90 5.22 18.58 -11.30
N LEU A 91 4.23 18.23 -12.12
CA LEU A 91 3.83 16.84 -12.36
C LEU A 91 5.02 15.96 -12.79
N ASP A 92 5.86 16.45 -13.70
CA ASP A 92 7.05 15.73 -14.16
C ASP A 92 8.07 15.53 -13.03
N GLU A 93 8.28 16.53 -12.18
CA GLU A 93 9.21 16.44 -11.05
C GLU A 93 8.70 15.49 -9.97
N ILE A 94 7.39 15.46 -9.72
CA ILE A 94 6.75 14.48 -8.82
C ILE A 94 6.88 13.08 -9.41
N ASN A 95 6.61 12.90 -10.70
CA ASN A 95 6.80 11.62 -11.38
C ASN A 95 8.27 11.17 -11.33
N GLN A 96 9.24 12.08 -11.49
CA GLN A 96 10.65 11.77 -11.29
C GLN A 96 10.97 11.42 -9.84
N LEU A 97 10.39 12.12 -8.87
CA LEU A 97 10.57 11.83 -7.45
C LEU A 97 10.07 10.41 -7.11
N LEU A 98 8.88 10.07 -7.61
CA LEU A 98 8.27 8.75 -7.51
C LEU A 98 9.13 7.69 -8.18
N LEU A 99 9.49 7.85 -9.45
CA LEU A 99 10.23 6.84 -10.21
C LEU A 99 11.68 6.66 -9.74
N ARG A 100 12.37 7.76 -9.39
CA ARG A 100 13.80 7.73 -9.06
C ARG A 100 14.05 7.35 -7.61
N TYR A 101 13.31 7.93 -6.68
CA TYR A 101 13.61 7.82 -5.26
C TYR A 101 12.61 6.93 -4.53
N GLY A 102 11.32 7.05 -4.84
CA GLY A 102 10.28 6.16 -4.32
C GLY A 102 10.22 4.79 -4.99
N ARG A 103 10.73 4.69 -6.24
CA ARG A 103 10.57 3.53 -7.13
C ARG A 103 9.10 3.15 -7.36
N TYR A 104 8.22 4.15 -7.35
CA TYR A 104 6.80 4.04 -7.67
C TYR A 104 6.55 4.57 -9.09
N PRO A 105 5.44 4.18 -9.76
CA PRO A 105 5.07 4.76 -11.04
C PRO A 105 4.76 6.24 -10.92
N ALA A 106 4.71 6.85 -12.09
CA ALA A 106 4.07 8.14 -12.28
C ALA A 106 2.61 8.14 -11.80
N LEU A 107 2.08 9.34 -11.56
CA LEU A 107 0.66 9.55 -11.31
C LEU A 107 -0.17 9.07 -12.51
N TYR A 108 -1.26 8.36 -12.24
CA TYR A 108 -2.16 7.78 -13.23
C TYR A 108 -3.54 8.42 -13.16
N SER A 109 -3.89 9.22 -14.15
CA SER A 109 -5.12 10.04 -14.16
C SER A 109 -6.43 9.26 -14.01
N LYS A 110 -6.47 7.96 -14.29
CA LYS A 110 -7.67 7.12 -14.10
C LYS A 110 -7.80 6.53 -12.70
N SER A 111 -6.82 6.74 -11.81
CA SER A 111 -7.01 6.59 -10.37
C SER A 111 -7.60 7.90 -9.83
N LEU A 112 -8.61 7.80 -8.98
CA LEU A 112 -9.32 8.98 -8.46
C LEU A 112 -8.37 9.93 -7.69
N GLU A 113 -7.48 9.35 -6.88
CA GLU A 113 -6.54 10.04 -6.00
C GLU A 113 -5.48 10.73 -6.84
N ASP A 114 -4.95 10.03 -7.83
CA ASP A 114 -3.99 10.58 -8.77
C ASP A 114 -4.63 11.63 -9.68
N CYS A 115 -5.89 11.48 -10.08
CA CYS A 115 -6.66 12.47 -10.83
C CYS A 115 -6.74 13.79 -10.05
N ILE A 116 -7.16 13.72 -8.79
CA ILE A 116 -7.26 14.90 -7.91
C ILE A 116 -5.86 15.48 -7.64
N CYS A 117 -4.87 14.62 -7.43
CA CYS A 117 -3.48 15.01 -7.23
C CYS A 117 -2.94 15.78 -8.44
N ILE A 118 -3.12 15.25 -9.66
CA ILE A 118 -2.73 15.90 -10.92
C ILE A 118 -3.40 17.27 -11.04
N TYR A 119 -4.72 17.34 -10.82
CA TYR A 119 -5.46 18.61 -10.83
C TYR A 119 -4.83 19.64 -9.88
N VAL A 120 -4.60 19.26 -8.61
CA VAL A 120 -4.03 20.16 -7.59
C VAL A 120 -2.63 20.63 -7.96
N ILE A 121 -1.79 19.72 -8.48
CA ILE A 121 -0.42 20.04 -8.92
C ILE A 121 -0.46 21.06 -10.07
N GLU A 122 -1.29 20.83 -11.08
CA GLU A 122 -1.35 21.68 -12.28
C GLU A 122 -1.96 23.06 -12.00
N HIS A 123 -2.87 23.16 -11.04
CA HIS A 123 -3.48 24.44 -10.64
C HIS A 123 -2.61 25.27 -9.69
N GLY A 124 -1.55 24.69 -9.13
CA GLY A 124 -0.50 25.45 -8.43
C GLY A 124 -0.96 26.15 -7.15
N TYR A 125 -1.66 25.44 -6.26
CA TYR A 125 -2.15 25.96 -4.97
C TYR A 125 -1.05 26.33 -3.94
N GLY A 126 0.23 26.21 -4.29
CA GLY A 126 1.34 26.57 -3.41
C GLY A 126 1.38 25.75 -2.12
N GLU A 127 1.60 26.40 -0.98
CA GLU A 127 1.69 25.72 0.33
C GLU A 127 0.37 25.07 0.77
N GLU A 128 -0.77 25.47 0.20
CA GLU A 128 -2.09 24.91 0.50
C GLU A 128 -2.39 23.65 -0.31
N ALA A 129 -1.54 23.25 -1.25
CA ALA A 129 -1.80 22.15 -2.18
C ALA A 129 -2.20 20.83 -1.47
N ILE A 130 -1.52 20.47 -0.38
CA ILE A 130 -1.82 19.23 0.35
C ILE A 130 -3.18 19.34 1.07
N GLU A 131 -3.50 20.49 1.66
CA GLU A 131 -4.78 20.71 2.34
C GLU A 131 -5.93 20.66 1.33
N VAL A 132 -5.79 21.33 0.19
CA VAL A 132 -6.75 21.31 -0.91
C VAL A 132 -6.92 19.90 -1.47
N TYR A 133 -5.83 19.17 -1.71
CA TYR A 133 -5.88 17.78 -2.14
C TYR A 133 -6.68 16.89 -1.18
N LEU A 134 -6.40 16.98 0.12
CA LEU A 134 -7.09 16.18 1.14
C LEU A 134 -8.56 16.58 1.29
N ASP A 135 -8.89 17.88 1.22
CA ASP A 135 -10.27 18.38 1.29
C ASP A 135 -11.10 17.88 0.11
N ILE A 136 -10.61 18.08 -1.12
CA ILE A 136 -11.28 17.62 -2.34
C ILE A 136 -11.46 16.09 -2.28
N LEU A 137 -10.40 15.35 -1.93
CA LEU A 137 -10.45 13.90 -1.84
C LEU A 137 -11.50 13.43 -0.82
N SER A 138 -11.56 14.05 0.36
CA SER A 138 -12.56 13.72 1.38
C SER A 138 -13.98 14.02 0.89
N ARG A 139 -14.19 15.21 0.31
CA ARG A 139 -15.49 15.67 -0.18
C ARG A 139 -16.02 14.80 -1.33
N ILE A 140 -15.15 14.34 -2.21
CA ILE A 140 -15.51 13.46 -3.32
C ILE A 140 -15.79 12.04 -2.82
N ARG A 141 -14.92 11.48 -1.95
CA ARG A 141 -15.15 10.15 -1.36
C ARG A 141 -16.48 10.05 -0.62
N GLU A 142 -16.87 11.09 0.13
CA GLU A 142 -18.17 11.13 0.82
C GLU A 142 -19.38 11.09 -0.14
N ARG A 143 -19.24 11.64 -1.36
CA ARG A 143 -20.29 11.58 -2.39
C ARG A 143 -20.33 10.22 -3.09
N PHE A 144 -19.18 9.64 -3.41
CA PHE A 144 -19.09 8.32 -4.05
C PHE A 144 -19.72 7.20 -3.20
N ILE A 145 -19.57 7.26 -1.87
CA ILE A 145 -20.21 6.31 -0.94
C ILE A 145 -21.75 6.27 -1.11
N ARG A 146 -22.35 7.30 -1.74
CA ARG A 146 -23.80 7.47 -1.93
C ARG A 146 -24.29 7.19 -3.35
N SER A 147 -23.42 7.03 -4.35
CA SER A 147 -23.84 6.78 -5.74
C SER A 147 -23.75 5.29 -6.11
N GLU A 148 -24.89 4.63 -6.23
CA GLU A 148 -24.97 3.35 -6.92
C GLU A 148 -24.95 3.63 -8.43
N THR A 149 -23.85 3.32 -9.10
CA THR A 149 -23.73 3.50 -10.55
C THR A 149 -23.84 2.15 -11.24
N THR A 150 -24.86 2.02 -12.12
CA THR A 150 -25.08 0.86 -12.99
C THR A 150 -24.64 1.14 -14.42
N ASP A 151 -24.00 2.29 -14.65
CA ASP A 151 -23.59 2.74 -15.97
C ASP A 151 -22.45 1.87 -16.52
N PRO A 152 -22.50 1.50 -17.80
CA PRO A 152 -21.45 0.72 -18.44
C PRO A 152 -20.13 1.50 -18.40
N VAL A 153 -19.03 0.79 -18.10
CA VAL A 153 -17.68 1.36 -18.16
C VAL A 153 -17.40 1.84 -19.58
N THR A 154 -17.20 3.14 -19.73
CA THR A 154 -16.73 3.73 -20.99
C THR A 154 -15.23 3.56 -21.09
N ASP A 155 -14.76 2.76 -22.05
CA ASP A 155 -13.34 2.56 -22.31
C ASP A 155 -12.75 3.79 -23.02
N ILE A 156 -12.41 4.81 -22.23
CA ILE A 156 -11.71 6.02 -22.68
C ILE A 156 -10.22 5.76 -22.56
N THR A 157 -9.46 5.99 -23.64
CA THR A 157 -7.99 5.89 -23.63
C THR A 157 -7.37 6.90 -22.65
N THR A 158 -6.29 6.55 -21.96
CA THR A 158 -5.59 7.44 -21.00
C THR A 158 -5.24 8.80 -21.61
N VAL A 159 -4.76 8.83 -22.86
CA VAL A 159 -4.47 10.10 -23.58
C VAL A 159 -5.67 11.04 -23.67
N LYS A 160 -6.88 10.50 -23.90
CA LYS A 160 -8.11 11.32 -23.94
C LYS A 160 -8.55 11.75 -22.55
N PHE A 161 -8.31 10.88 -21.56
CA PHE A 161 -8.62 11.16 -20.17
C PHE A 161 -7.73 12.30 -19.64
N ASP A 162 -6.43 12.23 -19.89
CA ASP A 162 -5.45 13.26 -19.55
C ASP A 162 -5.81 14.60 -20.21
N ALA A 163 -6.19 14.58 -21.50
CA ALA A 163 -6.62 15.78 -22.20
C ALA A 163 -7.88 16.39 -21.56
N GLY A 164 -8.88 15.56 -21.20
CA GLY A 164 -10.08 16.04 -20.52
C GLY A 164 -9.80 16.62 -19.14
N LEU A 165 -8.92 15.98 -18.36
CA LEU A 165 -8.50 16.50 -17.05
C LEU A 165 -7.75 17.84 -17.18
N SER A 166 -6.92 18.01 -18.20
CA SER A 166 -6.19 19.26 -18.44
C SER A 166 -7.07 20.45 -18.84
N GLU A 167 -8.33 20.20 -19.25
CA GLU A 167 -9.32 21.23 -19.56
C GLU A 167 -10.13 21.70 -18.34
N VAL A 168 -10.00 21.02 -17.20
CA VAL A 168 -10.68 21.36 -15.94
C VAL A 168 -10.03 22.60 -15.33
N ASN A 169 -10.80 23.65 -15.06
CA ASN A 169 -10.27 24.94 -14.59
C ASN A 169 -10.55 25.24 -13.10
N ASP A 170 -11.54 24.57 -12.51
CA ASP A 170 -11.94 24.79 -11.12
C ASP A 170 -12.51 23.53 -10.46
N GLU A 171 -12.69 23.59 -9.14
CA GLU A 171 -13.17 22.44 -8.35
C GLU A 171 -14.57 21.96 -8.75
N ASN A 172 -15.45 22.85 -9.24
CA ASN A 172 -16.78 22.44 -9.70
C ASN A 172 -16.70 21.74 -11.06
N GLU A 173 -15.77 22.14 -11.91
CA GLU A 173 -15.44 21.42 -13.14
C GLU A 173 -14.79 20.08 -12.84
N LEU A 174 -13.91 19.99 -11.83
CA LEU A 174 -13.29 18.74 -11.40
C LEU A 174 -14.35 17.76 -10.90
N GLU A 175 -15.27 18.23 -10.07
CA GLU A 175 -16.37 17.40 -9.56
C GLU A 175 -17.26 16.89 -10.68
N ARG A 176 -17.64 17.76 -11.63
CA ARG A 176 -18.40 17.34 -12.81
C ARG A 176 -17.61 16.35 -13.67
N PHE A 177 -16.33 16.59 -13.90
CA PHE A 177 -15.45 15.68 -14.63
C PHE A 177 -15.41 14.30 -13.97
N ILE A 178 -15.31 14.25 -12.64
CA ILE A 178 -15.30 13.01 -11.88
C ILE A 178 -16.66 12.32 -11.89
N GLU A 179 -17.76 13.07 -11.79
CA GLU A 179 -19.14 12.54 -11.90
C GLU A 179 -19.40 11.96 -13.31
N ASP A 180 -18.99 12.66 -14.37
CA ASP A 180 -19.14 12.21 -15.76
C ASP A 180 -18.32 10.96 -16.06
N ASN A 181 -17.24 10.72 -15.31
CA ASN A 181 -16.35 9.56 -15.42
C ASN A 181 -16.48 8.58 -14.25
N ILE A 182 -17.54 8.69 -13.45
CA ILE A 182 -17.71 7.94 -12.21
C ILE A 182 -17.66 6.42 -12.41
N SER A 183 -18.16 5.92 -13.53
CA SER A 183 -18.14 4.49 -13.84
C SER A 183 -16.72 3.95 -14.01
N MET A 184 -15.77 4.78 -14.46
CA MET A 184 -14.35 4.43 -14.55
C MET A 184 -13.73 4.28 -13.15
N PHE A 185 -14.00 5.23 -12.26
CA PHE A 185 -13.47 5.22 -10.89
C PHE A 185 -14.15 4.17 -10.00
N SER A 186 -15.47 4.00 -10.12
CA SER A 186 -16.25 3.04 -9.31
C SER A 186 -16.00 1.59 -9.72
N ASN A 187 -15.80 1.33 -11.02
CA ASN A 187 -15.43 -0.01 -11.49
C ASN A 187 -13.92 -0.27 -11.44
N ALA A 188 -13.10 0.74 -11.17
CA ALA A 188 -11.64 0.60 -11.04
C ALA A 188 -11.28 -0.59 -10.15
N TYR A 189 -11.99 -0.75 -9.04
CA TYR A 189 -11.72 -1.77 -8.03
C TYR A 189 -12.68 -2.97 -8.08
N HIS A 190 -13.63 -3.06 -9.01
CA HIS A 190 -14.60 -4.16 -9.01
C HIS A 190 -13.90 -5.52 -9.19
N ARG A 191 -12.90 -5.58 -10.08
CA ARG A 191 -12.09 -6.80 -10.27
C ARG A 191 -11.26 -7.11 -9.04
N PHE A 192 -10.67 -6.09 -8.40
CA PHE A 192 -10.00 -6.24 -7.12
C PHE A 192 -10.93 -6.80 -6.03
N TYR A 193 -12.13 -6.26 -5.86
CA TYR A 193 -13.10 -6.76 -4.88
C TYR A 193 -13.54 -8.19 -5.18
N ALA A 194 -13.74 -8.53 -6.46
CA ALA A 194 -14.08 -9.89 -6.87
C ALA A 194 -12.95 -10.87 -6.53
N TYR A 195 -11.70 -10.48 -6.77
CA TYR A 195 -10.52 -11.27 -6.46
C TYR A 195 -10.39 -11.51 -4.95
N VAL A 196 -10.52 -10.47 -4.11
CA VAL A 196 -10.50 -10.61 -2.65
C VAL A 196 -11.61 -11.55 -2.15
N LYS A 197 -12.85 -11.41 -2.68
CA LYS A 197 -13.96 -12.28 -2.30
C LYS A 197 -13.71 -13.75 -2.67
N MET A 198 -13.12 -14.00 -3.84
CA MET A 198 -12.76 -15.35 -4.28
C MET A 198 -11.79 -16.02 -3.30
N PHE A 199 -10.78 -15.32 -2.81
CA PHE A 199 -9.83 -15.88 -1.83
C PHE A 199 -10.46 -16.06 -0.44
N ILE A 200 -11.32 -15.14 0.00
CA ILE A 200 -12.11 -15.34 1.22
C ILE A 200 -12.94 -16.63 1.13
N GLU A 201 -13.59 -16.87 -0.01
CA GLU A 201 -14.38 -18.08 -0.24
C GLU A 201 -13.49 -19.33 -0.28
N ALA A 202 -12.44 -19.34 -1.09
CA ALA A 202 -11.57 -20.49 -1.31
C ALA A 202 -10.79 -20.92 -0.05
N ASN A 203 -10.23 -19.97 0.69
CA ASN A 203 -9.29 -20.28 1.77
C ASN A 203 -9.96 -20.42 3.14
N TYR A 204 -11.19 -19.93 3.31
CA TYR A 204 -11.84 -19.89 4.64
C TYR A 204 -13.31 -20.32 4.69
N MET A 205 -14.01 -20.37 3.55
CA MET A 205 -15.41 -20.81 3.51
C MET A 205 -15.55 -22.21 2.89
N GLU A 206 -14.65 -22.59 1.99
CA GLU A 206 -14.61 -23.90 1.31
C GLU A 206 -13.26 -24.63 1.53
N PRO A 207 -12.71 -24.66 2.76
CA PRO A 207 -13.30 -25.46 3.84
C PRO A 207 -14.05 -24.62 4.87
N ALA A 208 -15.06 -25.19 5.55
CA ALA A 208 -15.93 -24.47 6.49
C ALA A 208 -15.21 -24.13 7.82
N TYR A 209 -14.16 -23.33 7.76
CA TYR A 209 -13.46 -22.79 8.93
C TYR A 209 -14.31 -21.76 9.68
N ALA A 210 -15.22 -21.07 8.98
CA ALA A 210 -16.22 -20.17 9.56
C ALA A 210 -17.51 -20.11 8.72
N ASP A 211 -18.66 -19.81 9.34
CA ASP A 211 -19.94 -19.65 8.63
C ASP A 211 -20.09 -18.26 8.00
N THR A 212 -19.34 -17.27 8.50
CA THR A 212 -19.38 -15.89 8.00
C THR A 212 -18.00 -15.24 7.99
N VAL A 213 -17.84 -14.26 7.10
CA VAL A 213 -16.64 -13.39 7.07
C VAL A 213 -16.39 -12.68 8.40
N PHE A 214 -17.44 -12.39 9.17
CA PHE A 214 -17.29 -11.76 10.48
C PHE A 214 -16.66 -12.71 11.49
N GLU A 215 -17.19 -13.94 11.56
CA GLU A 215 -16.68 -14.99 12.43
C GLU A 215 -15.24 -15.36 12.07
N MET A 216 -14.96 -15.55 10.77
CA MET A 216 -13.60 -15.77 10.26
C MET A 216 -12.63 -14.67 10.75
N ALA A 217 -13.02 -13.41 10.60
CA ALA A 217 -12.17 -12.30 11.00
C ALA A 217 -11.97 -12.20 12.54
N GLU A 218 -12.89 -12.75 13.35
CA GLU A 218 -12.67 -12.87 14.80
C GLU A 218 -11.73 -14.02 15.13
N ILE A 219 -11.91 -15.18 14.50
CA ILE A 219 -11.05 -16.37 14.69
C ILE A 219 -9.59 -16.04 14.34
N GLN A 220 -9.36 -15.32 13.25
CA GLN A 220 -8.03 -14.94 12.78
C GLN A 220 -7.46 -13.69 13.46
N GLY A 221 -8.12 -13.16 14.50
CA GLY A 221 -7.63 -11.99 15.21
C GLY A 221 -7.50 -10.73 14.34
N TRP A 222 -8.34 -10.57 13.30
CA TRP A 222 -8.24 -9.41 12.41
C TRP A 222 -8.48 -8.10 13.18
N SER A 223 -7.57 -7.14 12.94
CA SER A 223 -7.69 -5.80 13.49
C SER A 223 -9.05 -5.17 13.12
N SER A 224 -9.55 -4.25 13.95
CA SER A 224 -10.78 -3.50 13.64
C SER A 224 -10.67 -2.77 12.30
N SER A 225 -9.48 -2.26 12.00
CA SER A 225 -9.15 -1.60 10.73
C SER A 225 -9.33 -2.54 9.53
N LEU A 226 -8.86 -3.79 9.63
CA LEU A 226 -8.97 -4.78 8.56
C LEU A 226 -10.42 -5.28 8.37
N ARG A 227 -11.14 -5.51 9.47
CA ARG A 227 -12.57 -5.86 9.45
C ARG A 227 -13.43 -4.80 8.76
N GLN A 228 -13.15 -3.52 9.02
CA GLN A 228 -13.82 -2.41 8.34
C GLN A 228 -13.52 -2.40 6.83
N CYS A 229 -12.29 -2.72 6.43
CA CYS A 229 -11.91 -2.79 5.02
C CYS A 229 -12.69 -3.88 4.28
N VAL A 230 -12.76 -5.10 4.81
CA VAL A 230 -13.51 -6.18 4.15
C VAL A 230 -15.02 -5.93 4.14
N SER A 231 -15.57 -5.32 5.19
CA SER A 231 -16.97 -4.86 5.16
C SER A 231 -17.22 -3.85 4.03
N ALA A 232 -16.31 -2.90 3.83
CA ALA A 232 -16.40 -1.92 2.76
C ALA A 232 -16.19 -2.55 1.36
N ILE A 233 -15.31 -3.56 1.23
CA ILE A 233 -15.11 -4.34 -0.02
C ILE A 233 -16.41 -5.04 -0.40
N ARG A 234 -17.08 -5.69 0.55
CA ARG A 234 -18.38 -6.36 0.31
C ARG A 234 -19.46 -5.39 -0.17
N GLN A 235 -19.38 -4.14 0.25
CA GLN A 235 -20.29 -3.07 -0.17
C GLN A 235 -19.86 -2.40 -1.48
N GLY A 236 -18.68 -2.73 -2.02
CA GLY A 236 -18.12 -2.11 -3.23
C GLY A 236 -17.63 -0.68 -3.02
N LYS A 237 -17.35 -0.28 -1.77
CA LYS A 237 -17.09 1.12 -1.38
C LYS A 237 -15.70 1.35 -0.81
N TRP A 238 -14.84 0.33 -0.82
CA TRP A 238 -13.54 0.42 -0.18
C TRP A 238 -12.49 1.00 -1.11
N TYR A 239 -11.86 2.10 -0.70
CA TYR A 239 -10.72 2.61 -1.42
C TYR A 239 -9.42 1.91 -1.00
N PRO A 240 -8.76 1.13 -1.88
CA PRO A 240 -7.61 0.34 -1.48
C PRO A 240 -6.39 1.20 -1.14
N THR A 241 -5.67 0.83 -0.08
CA THR A 241 -4.34 1.38 0.22
C THR A 241 -3.30 0.27 0.17
N ARG A 242 -2.08 0.59 -0.30
CA ARG A 242 -1.04 -0.40 -0.58
C ARG A 242 -0.75 -1.34 0.60
N ASN A 243 -0.46 -0.78 1.77
CA ASN A 243 -0.18 -1.58 2.97
C ASN A 243 -1.38 -2.45 3.36
N LYS A 244 -2.61 -1.96 3.13
CA LYS A 244 -3.81 -2.73 3.46
C LYS A 244 -4.07 -3.86 2.47
N ILE A 245 -3.72 -3.67 1.19
CA ILE A 245 -3.71 -4.74 0.19
C ILE A 245 -2.68 -5.81 0.57
N ILE A 246 -1.46 -5.41 0.94
CA ILE A 246 -0.40 -6.34 1.36
C ILE A 246 -0.83 -7.12 2.61
N SER A 247 -1.40 -6.42 3.60
CA SER A 247 -1.96 -7.04 4.81
C SER A 247 -3.08 -8.03 4.48
N LEU A 248 -4.02 -7.67 3.61
CA LEU A 248 -5.06 -8.58 3.13
C LEU A 248 -4.45 -9.80 2.43
N GLY A 249 -3.38 -9.64 1.66
CA GLY A 249 -2.70 -10.75 0.98
C GLY A 249 -2.18 -11.79 1.97
N LEU A 250 -1.48 -11.33 3.01
CA LEU A 250 -0.99 -12.21 4.08
C LEU A 250 -2.13 -12.91 4.82
N HIS A 251 -3.17 -12.15 5.21
CA HIS A 251 -4.37 -12.66 5.88
C HIS A 251 -5.26 -13.54 5.01
N LEU A 252 -4.97 -13.61 3.71
CA LEU A 252 -5.69 -14.47 2.79
C LEU A 252 -4.80 -15.60 2.28
N SER A 253 -3.62 -15.82 2.89
CA SER A 253 -2.64 -16.82 2.49
C SER A 253 -2.34 -16.81 0.99
N MET A 254 -2.16 -15.60 0.45
CA MET A 254 -1.81 -15.39 -0.95
C MET A 254 -0.31 -15.48 -1.18
N ASP A 255 0.08 -16.05 -2.32
CA ASP A 255 1.46 -16.03 -2.79
C ASP A 255 1.87 -14.66 -3.39
N HIS A 256 3.15 -14.55 -3.74
CA HIS A 256 3.73 -13.34 -4.33
C HIS A 256 3.05 -12.92 -5.64
N GLU A 257 2.77 -13.84 -6.56
CA GLU A 257 2.12 -13.53 -7.83
C GLU A 257 0.67 -13.06 -7.62
N GLN A 258 -0.03 -13.66 -6.66
CA GLN A 258 -1.40 -13.31 -6.30
C GLN A 258 -1.49 -11.94 -5.62
N ILE A 259 -0.54 -11.59 -4.76
CA ILE A 259 -0.47 -10.24 -4.17
C ILE A 259 -0.13 -9.20 -5.24
N ASP A 260 0.78 -9.51 -6.17
CA ASP A 260 1.09 -8.64 -7.31
C ASP A 260 -0.12 -8.45 -8.24
N GLU A 261 -0.88 -9.51 -8.51
CA GLU A 261 -2.14 -9.41 -9.25
C GLU A 261 -3.16 -8.55 -8.50
N MET A 262 -3.30 -8.75 -7.19
CA MET A 262 -4.21 -7.97 -6.36
C MET A 262 -3.82 -6.48 -6.35
N LEU A 263 -2.53 -6.15 -6.27
CA LEU A 263 -2.02 -4.78 -6.40
C LEU A 263 -2.33 -4.19 -7.78
N SER A 264 -2.10 -4.95 -8.84
CA SER A 264 -2.40 -4.58 -10.23
C SER A 264 -3.90 -4.30 -10.45
N LEU A 265 -4.77 -5.14 -9.88
CA LEU A 265 -6.24 -4.95 -9.90
C LEU A 265 -6.67 -3.70 -9.12
N ALA A 266 -5.88 -3.25 -8.15
CA ALA A 266 -6.05 -1.98 -7.46
C ALA A 266 -5.31 -0.80 -8.13
N HIS A 267 -4.82 -0.98 -9.35
CA HIS A 267 -4.05 0.00 -10.10
C HIS A 267 -2.77 0.46 -9.41
N MET A 268 -2.14 -0.45 -8.66
CA MET A 268 -0.84 -0.28 -8.02
C MET A 268 0.19 -1.21 -8.66
N GLU A 269 1.47 -0.88 -8.51
CA GLU A 269 2.54 -1.78 -8.99
C GLU A 269 2.67 -3.03 -8.13
N PRO A 270 3.29 -4.08 -8.68
CA PRO A 270 3.91 -5.17 -7.94
C PRO A 270 4.69 -4.76 -6.69
N LEU A 271 4.91 -5.71 -5.78
CA LEU A 271 5.79 -5.59 -4.63
C LEU A 271 7.18 -5.08 -5.06
N CYS A 272 7.68 -4.13 -4.28
CA CYS A 272 8.88 -3.37 -4.58
C CYS A 272 10.06 -3.89 -3.77
N ALA A 273 10.90 -4.71 -4.40
CA ALA A 273 12.15 -5.24 -3.83
C ALA A 273 13.14 -4.18 -3.30
N LYS A 274 12.93 -2.90 -3.65
CA LYS A 274 13.77 -1.76 -3.22
C LYS A 274 13.24 -1.06 -1.97
N ASN A 275 12.01 -1.36 -1.58
CA ASN A 275 11.46 -0.93 -0.30
C ASN A 275 11.84 -1.99 0.73
N ILE A 276 12.46 -1.60 1.85
CA ILE A 276 12.92 -2.57 2.87
C ILE A 276 11.74 -3.42 3.37
N PHE A 277 10.62 -2.79 3.71
CA PHE A 277 9.43 -3.50 4.16
C PHE A 277 8.92 -4.48 3.10
N GLU A 278 8.70 -4.03 1.87
CA GLU A 278 8.20 -4.92 0.80
C GLU A 278 9.22 -5.98 0.38
N SER A 279 10.53 -5.73 0.49
CA SER A 279 11.58 -6.74 0.26
C SER A 279 11.55 -7.85 1.30
N VAL A 280 11.21 -7.52 2.55
CA VAL A 280 11.01 -8.51 3.60
C VAL A 280 9.71 -9.27 3.36
N ILE A 281 8.64 -8.60 2.92
CA ILE A 281 7.40 -9.28 2.52
C ILE A 281 7.65 -10.26 1.36
N MET A 282 8.39 -9.85 0.33
CA MET A 282 8.79 -10.74 -0.76
C MET A 282 9.55 -11.97 -0.26
N PHE A 283 10.55 -11.76 0.59
CA PHE A 283 11.29 -12.86 1.23
C PHE A 283 10.35 -13.81 1.99
N ILE A 284 9.42 -13.27 2.79
CA ILE A 284 8.45 -14.07 3.56
C ILE A 284 7.61 -14.95 2.61
N LEU A 285 7.13 -14.38 1.51
CA LEU A 285 6.26 -15.09 0.56
C LEU A 285 7.02 -16.17 -0.22
N ASP A 286 8.23 -15.86 -0.69
CA ASP A 286 9.07 -16.79 -1.43
C ASP A 286 9.50 -17.96 -0.52
N ASP A 287 9.91 -17.66 0.72
CA ASP A 287 10.29 -18.69 1.71
C ASP A 287 9.08 -19.51 2.19
N ALA A 288 7.93 -18.89 2.42
CA ALA A 288 6.69 -19.61 2.77
C ALA A 288 6.26 -20.58 1.65
N SER A 289 6.41 -20.17 0.39
CA SER A 289 6.14 -21.04 -0.76
C SER A 289 7.11 -22.23 -0.80
N LEU A 290 8.41 -22.00 -0.55
CA LEU A 290 9.43 -23.07 -0.54
C LEU A 290 9.26 -24.06 0.62
N ASN A 291 8.67 -23.62 1.73
CA ASN A 291 8.41 -24.45 2.91
C ASN A 291 6.97 -25.02 2.96
N ASP A 292 6.26 -25.04 1.83
CA ASP A 292 4.90 -25.60 1.69
C ASP A 292 3.81 -24.95 2.58
N ILE A 293 4.07 -23.77 3.18
CA ILE A 293 3.09 -23.04 4.01
C ILE A 293 1.84 -22.63 3.19
N LEU A 294 2.04 -22.31 1.90
CA LEU A 294 0.97 -21.84 1.01
C LEU A 294 0.21 -22.99 0.32
N ASN A 295 0.52 -24.24 0.63
CA ASN A 295 -0.04 -25.39 -0.08
C ASN A 295 -1.45 -25.74 0.42
N SER A 296 -2.47 -25.13 -0.16
CA SER A 296 -3.88 -25.37 0.19
C SER A 296 -4.40 -26.78 -0.11
N GLU A 297 -3.62 -27.62 -0.81
CA GLU A 297 -3.94 -29.04 -1.02
C GLU A 297 -3.36 -29.95 0.09
N SER A 298 -2.55 -29.41 1.00
CA SER A 298 -1.97 -30.15 2.13
C SER A 298 -3.02 -30.52 3.17
N GLU A 299 -2.91 -31.71 3.77
CA GLU A 299 -3.79 -32.13 4.89
C GLU A 299 -3.54 -31.30 6.17
N ASP A 300 -2.34 -30.74 6.30
CA ASP A 300 -1.91 -29.90 7.43
C ASP A 300 -1.99 -28.40 7.10
N TYR A 301 -2.67 -28.01 6.00
CA TYR A 301 -2.78 -26.61 5.61
C TYR A 301 -3.53 -25.79 6.66
N ASP A 302 -2.83 -24.81 7.23
CA ASP A 302 -3.40 -23.80 8.11
C ASP A 302 -3.36 -22.44 7.38
N PRO A 303 -4.54 -21.87 7.03
CA PRO A 303 -4.58 -20.61 6.32
C PRO A 303 -4.14 -19.40 7.16
N ASP A 304 -3.86 -19.57 8.46
CA ASP A 304 -3.33 -18.51 9.33
C ASP A 304 -1.79 -18.55 9.45
N GLU A 305 -1.16 -19.68 9.05
CA GLU A 305 0.28 -19.93 9.22
C GLU A 305 1.14 -18.86 8.51
N LEU A 306 0.75 -18.38 7.33
CA LEU A 306 1.47 -17.31 6.63
C LEU A 306 1.52 -16.02 7.46
N CYS A 307 0.40 -15.65 8.10
CA CYS A 307 0.30 -14.44 8.91
C CYS A 307 1.16 -14.54 10.17
N GLU A 308 1.13 -15.70 10.83
CA GLU A 308 1.97 -15.99 11.99
C GLU A 308 3.46 -15.97 11.63
N TYR A 309 3.81 -16.62 10.51
CA TYR A 309 5.17 -16.64 9.99
C TYR A 309 5.67 -15.23 9.65
N ALA A 310 4.85 -14.46 8.92
CA ALA A 310 5.16 -13.07 8.60
C ALA A 310 5.39 -12.23 9.87
N ARG A 311 4.53 -12.36 10.88
CA ARG A 311 4.69 -11.65 12.16
C ARG A 311 5.99 -12.03 12.86
N LYS A 312 6.34 -13.32 12.90
CA LYS A 312 7.59 -13.80 13.50
C LYS A 312 8.81 -13.18 12.84
N ILE A 313 8.88 -13.20 11.50
CA ILE A 313 10.00 -12.61 10.75
C ILE A 313 10.04 -11.09 10.95
N LEU A 314 8.91 -10.40 10.78
CA LEU A 314 8.81 -8.95 10.94
C LEU A 314 9.18 -8.50 12.36
N SER A 315 8.78 -9.23 13.40
CA SER A 315 9.11 -8.91 14.80
C SER A 315 10.59 -9.10 15.14
N SER A 316 11.33 -9.87 14.34
CA SER A 316 12.78 -10.04 14.48
C SER A 316 13.59 -8.85 13.94
N LEU A 317 12.90 -7.90 13.28
CA LEU A 317 13.51 -6.78 12.61
C LEU A 317 13.27 -5.48 13.38
N ASP A 318 14.34 -4.75 13.66
CA ASP A 318 14.29 -3.44 14.32
C ASP A 318 14.21 -2.32 13.26
N PHE A 319 13.10 -2.30 12.52
CA PHE A 319 12.81 -1.25 11.54
C PHE A 319 11.53 -0.49 11.92
N PRO A 320 11.61 0.84 12.10
CA PRO A 320 10.43 1.67 12.35
C PRO A 320 9.32 1.50 11.30
N GLU A 321 9.69 1.08 10.08
CA GLU A 321 8.79 0.79 8.97
C GLU A 321 7.81 -0.36 9.23
N ILE A 322 8.18 -1.29 10.10
CA ILE A 322 7.47 -2.54 10.37
C ILE A 322 6.49 -2.39 11.54
N ASP A 323 6.81 -1.55 12.54
CA ASP A 323 6.04 -1.40 13.79
C ASP A 323 4.54 -1.17 13.56
N ASP A 324 4.19 -0.22 12.67
CA ASP A 324 2.79 0.11 12.38
C ASP A 324 2.06 -1.08 11.71
N PHE A 325 2.77 -1.85 10.90
CA PHE A 325 2.21 -2.98 10.16
C PHE A 325 2.03 -4.22 11.04
N ILE A 326 2.93 -4.47 12.00
CA ILE A 326 2.79 -5.59 12.95
C ILE A 326 1.46 -5.52 13.70
N SER A 327 0.96 -4.32 14.01
CA SER A 327 -0.33 -4.13 14.68
C SER A 327 -1.55 -4.59 13.86
N GLU A 328 -1.35 -4.84 12.56
CA GLU A 328 -2.37 -5.37 11.65
C GLU A 328 -2.31 -6.90 11.53
N LEU A 329 -1.29 -7.55 12.09
CA LEU A 329 -1.12 -9.01 12.11
C LEU A 329 -1.57 -9.59 13.46
N PRO A 330 -2.08 -10.83 13.51
CA PRO A 330 -2.63 -11.42 14.73
C PRO A 330 -1.55 -11.65 15.80
N ASP A 331 -1.87 -11.41 17.07
CA ASP A 331 -0.96 -11.68 18.18
C ASP A 331 -1.16 -13.11 18.72
N PRO A 332 -0.14 -13.99 18.69
CA PRO A 332 -0.22 -15.31 19.32
C PRO A 332 -0.56 -15.25 20.82
N GLU A 333 -0.24 -14.14 21.50
CA GLU A 333 -0.59 -13.96 22.92
C GLU A 333 -2.10 -13.75 23.15
N ASP A 334 -2.87 -13.33 22.14
CA ASP A 334 -4.32 -13.18 22.26
C ASP A 334 -5.01 -14.56 22.38
N TYR A 335 -4.46 -15.59 21.71
CA TYR A 335 -4.94 -16.97 21.76
C TYR A 335 -4.59 -17.71 23.07
N ALA A 336 -3.50 -17.32 23.73
CA ALA A 336 -3.06 -17.93 24.99
C ALA A 336 -3.97 -17.60 26.19
N SER A 337 -4.89 -16.64 26.04
CA SER A 337 -5.77 -16.19 27.11
C SER A 337 -7.09 -16.98 27.24
N GLU A 338 -7.44 -17.81 26.24
CA GLU A 338 -8.72 -18.55 26.23
C GLU A 338 -8.66 -19.99 26.75
N TYR A 339 -7.46 -20.55 26.93
CA TYR A 339 -7.27 -21.83 27.59
C TYR A 339 -6.22 -21.71 28.69
N PRO A 340 -6.61 -21.50 29.97
CA PRO A 340 -5.65 -21.70 31.05
C PRO A 340 -5.13 -23.12 30.94
N GLU A 341 -3.81 -23.28 30.92
CA GLU A 341 -3.16 -24.57 31.08
C GLU A 341 -3.88 -25.32 32.20
N VAL A 342 -4.58 -26.40 31.84
CA VAL A 342 -5.06 -27.34 32.84
C VAL A 342 -3.79 -27.92 33.42
N GLY A 343 -3.37 -27.37 34.55
CA GLY A 343 -2.22 -27.85 35.28
C GLY A 343 -2.37 -29.35 35.45
N ASP A 344 -1.36 -30.08 34.97
CA ASP A 344 -1.13 -31.47 35.35
C ASP A 344 -0.82 -31.49 36.85
N ASP A 345 -1.88 -31.44 37.66
CA ASP A 345 -1.85 -31.83 39.07
C ASP A 345 -2.53 -33.19 39.22
N LEU A 346 -1.70 -34.11 39.70
CA LEU A 346 -1.90 -35.52 40.08
C LEU A 346 -3.21 -35.85 40.84
#